data_AF-A0A015VQL2-F1
#
_entry.id   AF-A0A015VQL2-F1
#
_cell.length_a   1.000
_cell.length_b   1.000
_cell.length_c   1.000
_cell.angle_alpha   90.00
_cell.angle_beta   90.00
_cell.angle_gamma   90.00
#
_symmetry.space_group_name_H-M   'P 1'
#
loop_
_entity.id
_entity.type
_entity.pdbx_description
1 polymer ?
#
loop_
_entity_poly.entity_id
_entity_poly.type
_entity_poly.pdbx_seq_one_letter_code
_entity_poly.pdbx_strand_id
1 'polypeptide(L)'
;MIKVNSQGEKLSSVYRFDVNYKQLLFSRKLTFVGHESIFIKKELIDSLGGYADDTFSAAADYDYILRAFCKGIFCHYSMKILAFRIHDESITASGKIEMEVERVLKNNRYYDYSLFKRYYYYYYLWGKFVVLNMATILKKNFRRILKNG
;
A
#
# COMPACT_ATOMS: atom_id res chain seq x y z
N MET A 1 -8.03 -4.76 6.79
CA MET A 1 -7.99 -3.53 7.64
C MET A 1 -9.39 -2.94 7.75
N ILE A 2 -9.73 -2.39 8.91
CA ILE A 2 -10.95 -1.61 9.15
C ILE A 2 -10.56 -0.13 9.16
N LYS A 3 -11.29 0.73 8.46
CA LYS A 3 -11.10 2.19 8.53
C LYS A 3 -12.09 2.75 9.53
N VAL A 4 -11.62 3.59 10.45
CA VAL A 4 -12.42 4.22 11.50
C VAL A 4 -12.29 5.74 11.48
N ASN A 5 -13.28 6.46 12.01
CA ASN A 5 -13.19 7.91 12.24
C ASN A 5 -12.39 8.22 13.51
N SER A 6 -12.29 9.50 13.87
CA SER A 6 -11.59 9.94 15.09
C SER A 6 -12.19 9.37 16.37
N GLN A 7 -13.50 9.08 16.39
CA GLN A 7 -14.23 8.45 17.49
C GLN A 7 -14.10 6.91 17.52
N GLY A 8 -13.41 6.30 16.54
CA GLY A 8 -13.26 4.85 16.45
C GLY A 8 -14.43 4.11 15.79
N GLU A 9 -15.42 4.84 15.29
CA GLU A 9 -16.56 4.26 14.60
C GLU A 9 -16.15 3.74 13.22
N LYS A 10 -16.66 2.56 12.86
CA LYS A 10 -16.34 1.89 11.60
C LYS A 10 -16.88 2.66 10.40
N LEU A 11 -15.97 3.15 9.56
CA LEU A 11 -16.29 3.78 8.28
C LEU A 11 -16.39 2.75 7.16
N SER A 12 -15.39 1.88 7.03
CA SER A 12 -15.32 0.89 5.94
C SER A 12 -14.36 -0.28 6.25
N SER A 13 -14.34 -1.28 5.37
CA SER A 13 -13.34 -2.34 5.38
C SER A 13 -12.56 -2.34 4.07
N VAL A 14 -11.25 -2.52 4.17
CA VAL A 14 -10.35 -2.73 3.04
C VAL A 14 -9.91 -4.19 3.04
N TYR A 15 -10.15 -4.82 1.90
CA TYR A 15 -9.75 -6.19 1.59
C TYR A 15 -8.49 -6.15 0.73
N ARG A 16 -7.55 -7.02 1.06
CA ARG A 16 -6.24 -7.14 0.43
C ARG A 16 -6.07 -8.58 -0.09
N PHE A 17 -4.99 -8.84 -0.79
CA PHE A 17 -4.71 -10.11 -1.41
C PHE A 17 -3.20 -10.35 -1.48
N ASP A 18 -2.80 -11.59 -1.69
CA ASP A 18 -1.39 -11.95 -1.86
C ASP A 18 -0.76 -11.24 -3.05
N VAL A 19 0.40 -10.65 -2.80
CA VAL A 19 1.29 -10.11 -3.81
C VAL A 19 2.71 -10.59 -3.55
N ASN A 20 3.49 -10.79 -4.60
CA ASN A 20 4.93 -10.98 -4.49
C ASN A 20 5.69 -9.66 -4.73
N TYR A 21 7.02 -9.69 -4.59
CA TYR A 21 7.88 -8.54 -4.83
C TYR A 21 7.61 -7.81 -6.15
N LYS A 22 7.57 -8.54 -7.27
CA LYS A 22 7.38 -7.94 -8.60
C LYS A 22 6.01 -7.31 -8.73
N GLN A 23 4.97 -7.96 -8.22
CA GLN A 23 3.61 -7.43 -8.20
C GLN A 23 3.52 -6.15 -7.39
N LEU A 24 4.13 -6.12 -6.20
CA LEU A 24 4.17 -4.92 -5.37
C LEU A 24 4.94 -3.79 -6.06
N LEU A 25 6.14 -4.06 -6.56
CA LEU A 25 6.99 -3.11 -7.27
C LEU A 25 6.26 -2.50 -8.48
N PHE A 26 5.69 -3.34 -9.35
CA PHE A 26 5.04 -2.86 -10.58
C PHE A 26 3.68 -2.22 -10.35
N SER A 27 3.01 -2.55 -9.24
CA SER A 27 1.78 -1.86 -8.88
C SER A 27 2.00 -0.41 -8.49
N ARG A 28 3.19 -0.05 -7.99
CA ARG A 28 3.48 1.26 -7.39
C ARG A 28 2.55 1.61 -6.21
N LYS A 29 1.95 0.60 -5.55
CA LYS A 29 0.84 0.78 -4.60
C LYS A 29 1.05 -0.06 -3.34
N LEU A 30 1.58 0.56 -2.28
CA LEU A 30 1.72 -0.09 -0.97
C LEU A 30 0.38 -0.52 -0.36
N THR A 31 -0.73 0.10 -0.78
CA THR A 31 -2.10 -0.20 -0.29
C THR A 31 -2.52 -1.67 -0.40
N PHE A 32 -1.91 -2.43 -1.31
CA PHE A 32 -2.19 -3.86 -1.51
C PHE A 32 -1.67 -4.70 -0.34
N VAL A 33 -0.68 -4.20 0.40
CA VAL A 33 -0.10 -4.84 1.58
C VAL A 33 -0.60 -4.14 2.83
N GLY A 34 -0.88 -4.92 3.88
CA GLY A 34 -1.15 -4.38 5.20
C GLY A 34 0.13 -4.02 5.93
N HIS A 35 0.84 -3.01 5.41
CA HIS A 35 2.11 -2.53 5.94
C HIS A 35 2.02 -2.13 7.41
N GLU A 36 0.87 -1.63 7.85
CA GLU A 36 0.61 -1.23 9.22
C GLU A 36 0.36 -2.43 10.17
N SER A 37 0.20 -3.63 9.60
CA SER A 37 -0.16 -4.88 10.28
C SER A 37 0.68 -6.06 9.79
N ILE A 38 1.91 -5.79 9.34
CA ILE A 38 2.82 -6.80 8.81
C ILE A 38 3.68 -7.36 9.95
N PHE A 39 3.87 -8.68 9.96
CA PHE A 39 4.79 -9.36 10.88
C PHE A 39 5.95 -9.92 10.08
N ILE A 40 7.17 -9.60 10.49
CA ILE A 40 8.41 -9.97 9.80
C ILE A 40 9.30 -10.72 10.79
N LYS A 41 9.87 -11.86 10.35
CA LYS A 41 10.83 -12.61 11.17
C LYS A 41 12.05 -11.73 11.48
N LYS A 42 12.57 -11.85 12.71
CA LYS A 42 13.76 -11.12 13.17
C LYS A 42 14.95 -11.29 12.20
N GLU A 43 15.21 -12.51 11.74
CA GLU A 43 16.31 -12.81 10.80
C GLU A 43 16.21 -11.98 9.51
N LEU A 44 14.99 -11.79 8.98
CA LEU A 44 14.78 -10.96 7.80
C LEU A 44 14.98 -9.48 8.13
N ILE A 45 14.49 -9.01 9.28
CA ILE A 45 14.72 -7.63 9.77
C ILE A 45 16.23 -7.35 9.86
N ASP A 46 16.98 -8.25 10.49
CA ASP A 46 18.43 -8.13 10.66
C ASP A 46 19.13 -8.07 9.28
N SER A 47 18.70 -8.90 8.33
CA SER A 47 19.25 -8.90 6.96
C SER A 47 18.95 -7.63 6.15
N LEU A 48 17.95 -6.84 6.56
CA LEU A 48 17.56 -5.60 5.88
C LEU A 48 18.35 -4.39 6.38
N GLY A 49 18.95 -4.46 7.58
CA GLY A 49 19.71 -3.37 8.18
C GLY A 49 18.88 -2.13 8.52
N GLY A 50 17.56 -2.27 8.66
CA GLY A 50 16.64 -1.15 8.94
C GLY A 50 16.21 -0.36 7.70
N TYR A 51 15.88 0.92 7.91
CA TYR A 51 15.57 1.86 6.82
C TYR A 51 16.86 2.24 6.07
N ALA A 52 16.85 2.12 4.75
CA ALA A 52 18.04 2.34 3.92
C ALA A 52 18.29 3.82 3.59
N ASP A 53 17.27 4.66 3.72
CA ASP A 53 17.29 6.08 3.41
C ASP A 53 16.42 6.80 4.45
N ASP A 54 17.06 7.60 5.30
CA ASP A 54 16.45 8.39 6.37
C ASP A 54 15.91 9.75 5.88
N THR A 55 16.13 10.08 4.60
CA THR A 55 15.65 11.33 3.99
C THR A 55 14.20 11.23 3.50
N PHE A 56 13.60 10.05 3.54
CA PHE A 56 12.18 9.87 3.22
C PHE A 56 11.30 10.51 4.30
N SER A 57 10.40 11.40 3.90
CA SER A 57 9.39 11.98 4.78
C SER A 57 8.14 11.09 4.90
N ALA A 58 7.79 10.36 3.83
CA ALA A 58 6.52 9.64 3.74
C ALA A 58 6.59 8.27 3.04
N ALA A 59 7.68 7.92 2.34
CA ALA A 59 7.81 6.65 1.60
C ALA A 59 8.85 5.67 2.17
N ALA A 60 9.36 5.92 3.38
CA ALA A 60 10.34 5.03 4.04
C ALA A 60 9.80 3.61 4.24
N ASP A 61 8.52 3.50 4.60
CA ASP A 61 7.79 2.25 4.75
C ASP A 61 7.67 1.49 3.43
N TYR A 62 7.43 2.20 2.33
CA TYR A 62 7.32 1.60 1.01
C TYR A 62 8.65 1.01 0.54
N ASP A 63 9.75 1.75 0.71
CA ASP A 63 11.09 1.22 0.41
C ASP A 63 11.42 -0.01 1.26
N TYR A 64 11.22 0.10 2.58
CA TYR A 64 11.50 -0.98 3.51
C TYR A 64 10.75 -2.26 3.16
N ILE A 65 9.46 -2.14 2.84
CA ILE A 65 8.62 -3.29 2.53
C ILE A 65 8.98 -3.89 1.17
N LEU A 66 9.34 -3.07 0.17
CA LEU A 66 9.84 -3.61 -1.10
C LEU A 66 11.12 -4.42 -0.91
N ARG A 67 12.09 -3.91 -0.13
CA ARG A 67 13.31 -4.65 0.20
C ARG A 67 13.02 -5.93 0.97
N ALA A 68 12.06 -5.89 1.90
CA ALA A 68 11.60 -7.08 2.62
C ALA A 68 11.04 -8.14 1.66
N PHE A 69 10.12 -7.76 0.77
CA PHE A 69 9.53 -8.66 -0.23
C PHE A 69 10.57 -9.18 -1.24
N CYS A 70 11.62 -8.42 -1.53
CA CYS A 70 12.71 -8.85 -2.41
C CYS A 70 13.50 -10.04 -1.82
N LYS A 71 13.63 -10.09 -0.49
CA LYS A 71 14.40 -11.12 0.23
C LYS A 71 13.54 -12.22 0.87
N GLY A 72 12.27 -11.94 1.15
CA GLY A 72 11.37 -12.82 1.90
C GLY A 72 10.15 -13.29 1.11
N ILE A 73 9.53 -14.37 1.60
CA ILE A 73 8.23 -14.84 1.13
C ILE A 73 7.16 -14.38 2.12
N PHE A 74 6.14 -13.72 1.61
CA PHE A 74 5.03 -13.17 2.38
C PHE A 74 3.72 -13.83 1.98
N CYS A 75 2.81 -13.94 2.94
CA CYS A 75 1.44 -14.36 2.71
C CYS A 75 0.48 -13.37 3.39
N HIS A 76 -0.70 -13.24 2.81
CA HIS A 76 -1.78 -12.41 3.30
C HIS A 76 -2.66 -13.23 4.23
N TYR A 77 -2.77 -12.78 5.47
CA TYR A 77 -3.77 -13.29 6.40
C TYR A 77 -5.07 -12.47 6.29
N SER A 78 -6.18 -13.14 5.98
CA SER A 78 -7.46 -12.50 5.64
C SER A 78 -8.18 -11.83 6.82
N MET A 79 -7.77 -12.16 8.06
CA MET A 79 -8.36 -11.57 9.25
C MET A 79 -8.02 -10.08 9.39
N LYS A 80 -9.03 -9.29 9.76
CA LYS A 80 -8.88 -7.85 9.98
C LYS A 80 -8.46 -7.59 11.42
N ILE A 81 -7.15 -7.51 11.64
CA ILE A 81 -6.57 -7.28 12.99
C ILE A 81 -6.26 -5.81 13.30
N LEU A 82 -6.43 -4.91 12.33
CA LEU A 82 -6.09 -3.49 12.46
C LEU A 82 -7.29 -2.58 12.14
N ALA A 83 -7.52 -1.62 13.03
CA ALA A 83 -8.35 -0.44 12.80
C ALA A 83 -7.44 0.78 12.52
N PHE A 84 -7.54 1.34 11.30
CA PHE A 84 -6.78 2.50 10.86
C PHE A 84 -7.67 3.75 10.93
N ARG A 85 -7.26 4.73 11.74
CA ARG A 85 -7.96 5.99 11.90
C ARG A 85 -7.67 6.90 10.72
N ILE A 86 -8.72 7.43 10.10
CA ILE A 86 -8.59 8.43 9.04
C ILE A 86 -8.73 9.82 9.67
N HIS A 87 -7.76 10.67 9.41
CA HIS A 87 -7.79 12.09 9.72
C HIS A 87 -7.98 12.88 8.42
N ASP A 88 -8.75 13.97 8.47
CA ASP A 88 -9.06 14.78 7.29
C ASP A 88 -7.82 15.51 6.73
N GLU A 89 -6.81 15.74 7.58
CA GLU A 89 -5.53 16.38 7.23
C GLU A 89 -4.43 15.39 6.78
N SER A 90 -4.81 14.18 6.35
CA SER A 90 -3.80 13.17 5.98
C SER A 90 -2.85 13.71 4.88
N ILE A 91 -1.54 13.57 5.13
CA ILE A 91 -0.41 14.07 4.32
C ILE A 91 -0.45 13.63 2.83
N THR A 92 -1.31 12.66 2.50
CA THR A 92 -1.49 12.08 1.16
C THR A 92 -1.95 13.03 0.06
N ALA A 93 -2.20 14.31 0.35
CA ALA A 93 -2.68 15.30 -0.62
C ALA A 93 -1.62 16.28 -1.18
N SER A 94 -0.34 16.20 -0.75
CA SER A 94 0.65 17.27 -1.02
C SER A 94 1.58 17.09 -2.23
N GLY A 95 1.41 16.02 -3.03
CA GLY A 95 2.27 15.74 -4.20
C GLY A 95 3.73 15.31 -3.88
N LYS A 96 4.26 15.66 -2.70
CA LYS A 96 5.59 15.24 -2.21
C LYS A 96 5.79 13.72 -2.21
N ILE A 97 4.72 12.97 -1.98
CA ILE A 97 4.73 11.50 -1.98
C ILE A 97 5.07 10.95 -3.37
N GLU A 98 4.71 11.63 -4.46
CA GLU A 98 5.00 11.12 -5.81
C GLU A 98 6.50 11.13 -6.10
N MET A 99 7.21 12.18 -5.70
CA MET A 99 8.68 12.26 -5.85
C MET A 99 9.40 11.20 -5.03
N GLU A 100 8.95 10.97 -3.79
CA GLU A 100 9.54 9.92 -2.95
C GLU A 100 9.25 8.52 -3.50
N VAL A 101 8.01 8.27 -3.94
CA VAL A 101 7.65 7.00 -4.60
C VAL A 101 8.53 6.77 -5.82
N GLU A 102 8.78 7.79 -6.63
CA GLU A 102 9.66 7.70 -7.79
C GLU A 102 11.09 7.30 -7.40
N ARG A 103 11.63 7.89 -6.32
CA ARG A 103 12.93 7.52 -5.76
C ARG A 103 12.94 6.07 -5.28
N VAL A 104 11.90 5.61 -4.59
CA VAL A 104 11.77 4.21 -4.17
C VAL A 104 11.81 3.27 -5.38
N LEU A 105 11.08 3.59 -6.45
CA LEU A 105 11.05 2.80 -7.68
C LEU A 105 12.43 2.73 -8.35
N LYS A 106 13.15 3.85 -8.41
CA LYS A 106 14.52 3.91 -8.94
C LYS A 106 15.47 3.04 -8.11
N ASN A 107 15.44 3.16 -6.79
CA ASN A 107 16.28 2.36 -5.87
C ASN A 107 16.01 0.85 -6.00
N ASN A 108 14.78 0.47 -6.34
CA ASN A 108 14.36 -0.91 -6.53
C ASN A 108 14.40 -1.37 -8.01
N ARG A 109 15.17 -0.69 -8.87
CA ARG A 109 15.43 -1.09 -10.27
C ARG A 109 14.15 -1.26 -11.11
N TYR A 110 13.09 -0.53 -10.80
CA TYR A 110 11.82 -0.59 -11.53
C TYR A 110 11.98 -0.33 -13.04
N TYR A 111 12.91 0.56 -13.41
CA TYR A 111 13.15 0.98 -14.78
C TYR A 111 13.93 -0.01 -15.64
N ASP A 112 14.57 -1.00 -15.03
CA ASP A 112 15.29 -2.08 -15.73
C ASP A 112 14.31 -3.07 -16.39
N TYR A 113 13.03 -3.02 -16.01
CA TYR A 113 11.99 -3.91 -16.54
C TYR A 113 11.24 -3.28 -17.72
N SER A 114 10.80 -4.15 -18.64
CA SER A 114 10.07 -3.75 -19.84
C SER A 114 8.77 -3.01 -19.50
N LEU A 115 8.47 -1.99 -20.32
CA LEU A 115 7.24 -1.19 -20.26
C LEU A 115 5.98 -2.08 -20.15
N PHE A 116 5.91 -3.14 -20.95
CA PHE A 116 4.78 -4.06 -20.97
C PHE A 116 4.50 -4.69 -19.60
N LYS A 117 5.53 -5.22 -18.91
CA LYS A 117 5.36 -5.83 -17.58
C LYS A 117 4.84 -4.81 -16.57
N ARG A 118 5.39 -3.60 -16.60
CA ARG A 118 5.03 -2.52 -15.68
C ARG A 118 3.55 -2.15 -15.84
N TYR A 119 3.10 -1.91 -17.07
CA TYR A 119 1.70 -1.58 -17.34
C TYR A 119 0.75 -2.75 -17.04
N TYR A 120 1.10 -3.97 -17.45
CA TYR A 120 0.28 -5.15 -17.20
C TYR A 120 -0.03 -5.30 -15.70
N TYR A 121 1.00 -5.34 -14.85
CA TYR A 121 0.79 -5.51 -13.41
C TYR A 121 0.10 -4.31 -12.77
N TYR A 122 0.42 -3.09 -13.20
CA TYR A 122 -0.22 -1.88 -12.69
C TYR A 122 -1.75 -1.95 -12.85
N TYR A 123 -2.23 -2.18 -14.08
CA TYR A 123 -3.67 -2.20 -14.36
C TYR A 123 -4.34 -3.47 -13.84
N TYR A 124 -3.73 -4.65 -14.01
CA TYR A 124 -4.30 -5.90 -13.55
C TYR A 124 -4.53 -5.90 -12.03
N LEU A 125 -3.52 -5.53 -11.24
CA LEU A 125 -3.62 -5.54 -9.78
C LEU A 125 -4.55 -4.44 -9.27
N TRP A 126 -4.56 -3.28 -9.94
CA TRP A 126 -5.52 -2.22 -9.61
C TRP A 126 -6.96 -2.66 -9.89
N GLY A 127 -7.22 -3.28 -11.03
CA GLY A 127 -8.53 -3.86 -11.36
C GLY A 127 -8.97 -4.89 -10.31
N LYS A 128 -8.09 -5.82 -9.96
CA LYS A 128 -8.33 -6.81 -8.89
C LYS A 128 -8.68 -6.12 -7.55
N PHE A 129 -7.94 -5.10 -7.17
CA PHE A 129 -8.19 -4.34 -5.94
C PHE A 129 -9.55 -3.63 -5.95
N VAL A 130 -9.91 -3.00 -7.08
CA VAL A 130 -11.20 -2.31 -7.25
C VAL A 130 -12.34 -3.29 -7.17
N VAL A 131 -12.27 -4.44 -7.85
CA VAL A 131 -13.31 -5.48 -7.80
C VAL A 131 -13.49 -5.98 -6.38
N LEU A 132 -12.40 -6.32 -5.69
CA LEU A 132 -12.43 -6.83 -4.32
C LEU A 132 -13.02 -5.81 -3.33
N ASN A 133 -12.88 -4.51 -3.60
CA ASN A 133 -13.34 -3.43 -2.73
C ASN A 133 -14.53 -2.64 -3.32
N MET A 134 -15.21 -3.15 -4.35
CA MET A 134 -16.19 -2.41 -5.12
C MET A 134 -17.36 -1.90 -4.26
N ALA A 135 -17.93 -2.77 -3.41
CA ALA A 135 -19.02 -2.40 -2.51
C ALA A 135 -18.63 -1.25 -1.56
N THR A 136 -17.38 -1.26 -1.08
CA THR A 136 -16.85 -0.20 -0.21
C THR A 136 -16.67 1.11 -0.97
N ILE A 137 -16.14 1.06 -2.20
CA ILE A 137 -15.91 2.23 -3.05
C ILE A 137 -17.26 2.88 -3.44
N LEU A 138 -18.23 2.08 -3.88
CA LEU A 138 -19.57 2.56 -4.25
C LEU A 138 -20.27 3.24 -3.06
N LYS A 139 -20.24 2.62 -1.87
CA LYS A 139 -20.83 3.20 -0.65
C LYS A 139 -20.19 4.54 -0.29
N LYS A 140 -18.87 4.68 -0.49
CA LYS A 140 -18.15 5.96 -0.25
C LYS A 140 -18.58 7.04 -1.24
N ASN A 141 -18.68 6.70 -2.53
CA ASN A 141 -19.08 7.64 -3.58
C ASN A 141 -20.53 8.12 -3.38
N PHE A 142 -21.45 7.22 -3.07
CA PHE A 142 -22.85 7.56 -2.80
C PHE A 142 -23.01 8.52 -1.62
N ARG A 143 -22.30 8.25 -0.50
CA ARG A 143 -22.27 9.16 0.66
C ARG A 143 -21.71 10.55 0.32
N ARG A 144 -20.73 10.63 -0.60
CA ARG A 144 -20.16 11.92 -1.03
C ARG A 144 -21.17 12.72 -1.86
N ILE A 145 -21.94 12.07 -2.73
CA ILE A 145 -23.00 12.72 -3.52
C ILE A 145 -24.07 13.29 -2.59
N LEU A 146 -24.56 12.51 -1.63
CA LEU A 146 -25.58 12.94 -0.66
C LEU A 146 -25.14 14.07 0.29
N LYS A 147 -23.83 14.30 0.47
CA LYS A 147 -23.32 15.40 1.30
C LYS A 147 -23.08 16.69 0.52
N ASN A 148 -23.02 16.61 -0.81
CA ASN A 148 -22.67 17.72 -1.69
C ASN A 148 -23.86 18.19 -2.56
N GLY A 149 -25.03 17.58 -2.41
CA GLY A 149 -26.30 18.04 -3.00
C GLY A 149 -27.28 18.34 -1.89
#